data_AF-C5MG36-F1
#
_entry.id   AF-C5MG36-F1
#
_cell.length_a   1.000
_cell.length_b   1.000
_cell.length_c   1.000
_cell.angle_alpha   90.00
_cell.angle_beta   90.00
_cell.angle_gamma   90.00
#
_symmetry.space_group_name_H-M   'P 1'
#
loop_
_entity.id
_entity.type
_entity.pdbx_description
1 polymer ?
#
loop_
_entity_poly.entity_id
_entity_poly.type
_entity_poly.pdbx_seq_one_letter_code
_entity_poly.pdbx_strand_id
1 'polypeptide(L)'
;MTSSKSNSSKNILTIVKPDKFIYIIDYYLCNIIHNPLISSGFILFSYGYYILTTSSLFEDSLTYDIVYSDILSNLINIIAICRFLFNLKFNNSFGEGLFFIFQTIGSFYIFLDNDYDNGDDETSIFLKVCVYCQIILPSIIILISYYINDFTIQESITLGNNNFIPFLLSYSIKLMNNQLWFNSTIQEFIYSISILSLKFYLIYQFVLHEYLMIYYDGLECFEYSLFYPTNESNSIIIKNDEILSTRKQVRFAMIKNWCVLSVSVISIIFDIYIYIV
;
A
#
# COMPACT_ATOMS: atom_id res chain seq x y z
N MET A 1 38.74 -7.88 -36.80
CA MET A 1 38.56 -6.99 -35.63
C MET A 1 37.24 -7.33 -34.97
N THR A 2 37.26 -8.32 -34.08
CA THR A 2 36.13 -8.73 -33.25
C THR A 2 36.37 -8.15 -31.87
N SER A 3 35.74 -7.01 -31.55
CA SER A 3 35.80 -6.44 -30.20
C SER A 3 34.88 -7.26 -29.30
N SER A 4 35.48 -8.13 -28.49
CA SER A 4 34.83 -8.74 -27.34
C SER A 4 34.40 -7.64 -26.37
N LYS A 5 33.10 -7.33 -26.34
CA LYS A 5 32.49 -6.64 -25.20
C LYS A 5 32.55 -7.61 -24.02
N SER A 6 33.58 -7.47 -23.19
CA SER A 6 33.63 -8.10 -21.89
C SER A 6 32.49 -7.54 -21.04
N ASN A 7 31.46 -8.36 -20.81
CA ASN A 7 30.48 -8.13 -19.75
C ASN A 7 31.21 -8.26 -18.41
N SER A 8 31.84 -7.17 -17.97
CA SER A 8 32.20 -7.02 -16.57
C SER A 8 30.87 -6.87 -15.82
N SER A 9 30.45 -7.92 -15.14
CA SER A 9 29.45 -7.84 -14.08
C SER A 9 29.89 -6.72 -13.14
N LYS A 10 29.21 -5.57 -13.19
CA LYS A 10 29.31 -4.54 -12.16
C LYS A 10 28.82 -5.21 -10.88
N ASN A 11 29.75 -5.73 -10.07
CA ASN A 11 29.49 -6.03 -8.67
C ASN A 11 29.18 -4.67 -8.02
N ILE A 12 27.90 -4.32 -7.94
CA ILE A 12 27.46 -3.14 -7.22
C ILE A 12 27.66 -3.47 -5.75
N LEU A 13 28.81 -3.05 -5.21
CA LEU A 13 29.10 -3.12 -3.80
C LEU A 13 28.32 -1.96 -3.13
N THR A 14 27.06 -2.19 -2.79
CA THR A 14 26.29 -1.22 -2.00
C THR A 14 26.74 -1.30 -0.55
N ILE A 15 27.54 -0.31 -0.14
CA ILE A 15 27.93 -0.10 1.25
C ILE A 15 26.71 0.46 1.99
N VAL A 16 25.94 -0.42 2.63
CA VAL A 16 24.80 -0.01 3.46
C VAL A 16 25.30 0.34 4.85
N LYS A 17 25.01 1.58 5.28
CA LYS A 17 25.26 2.03 6.66
C LYS A 17 24.00 1.80 7.50
N PRO A 18 24.15 1.40 8.77
CA PRO A 18 23.02 1.27 9.66
C PRO A 18 22.32 2.63 9.84
N ASP A 19 20.99 2.60 9.83
CA ASP A 19 20.15 3.78 9.93
C ASP A 19 19.12 3.60 11.05
N LYS A 20 19.21 4.47 12.06
CA LYS A 20 18.32 4.45 13.22
C LYS A 20 16.87 4.76 12.85
N PHE A 21 16.63 5.61 11.85
CA PHE A 21 15.28 5.92 11.40
C PHE A 21 14.63 4.67 10.81
N ILE A 22 15.33 4.01 9.87
CA ILE A 22 14.86 2.76 9.26
C ILE A 22 14.60 1.70 10.33
N TYR A 23 15.52 1.54 11.29
CA TYR A 23 15.34 0.61 12.39
C TYR A 23 14.11 0.92 13.25
N ILE A 24 13.87 2.19 13.61
CA ILE A 24 12.73 2.57 14.44
C ILE A 24 11.41 2.28 13.71
N ILE A 25 11.30 2.72 12.46
CA ILE A 25 10.05 2.57 11.70
C ILE A 25 9.79 1.10 11.38
N ASP A 26 10.78 0.37 10.85
CA ASP A 26 10.55 -1.02 10.44
C ASP A 26 10.44 -1.97 11.64
N TYR A 27 11.37 -1.92 12.59
CA TYR A 27 11.38 -2.88 13.71
C TYR A 27 10.26 -2.60 14.70
N TYR A 28 10.13 -1.36 15.20
CA TYR A 28 9.13 -1.08 16.24
C TYR A 28 7.75 -0.85 15.64
N LEU A 29 7.61 0.00 14.61
CA LEU A 29 6.29 0.34 14.10
C LEU A 29 5.73 -0.78 13.21
N CYS A 30 6.48 -1.30 12.23
CA CYS A 30 5.96 -2.32 11.31
C CYS A 30 5.96 -3.74 11.90
N ASN A 31 6.98 -4.14 12.67
CA ASN A 31 7.13 -5.53 13.11
C ASN A 31 6.57 -5.82 14.51
N ILE A 32 6.58 -4.84 15.43
CA ILE A 32 6.08 -5.01 16.80
C ILE A 32 4.67 -4.45 16.94
N ILE A 33 4.48 -3.14 16.71
CA ILE A 33 3.21 -2.46 16.99
C ILE A 33 2.16 -2.81 15.94
N HIS A 34 2.50 -2.63 14.66
CA HIS A 34 1.58 -2.83 13.53
C HIS A 34 1.87 -4.11 12.77
N ASN A 35 2.05 -5.21 13.49
CA ASN A 35 2.40 -6.48 12.87
C ASN A 35 1.28 -6.94 11.91
N PRO A 36 1.56 -7.08 10.61
CA PRO A 36 0.53 -7.39 9.62
C PRO A 36 0.00 -8.81 9.80
N LEU A 37 0.80 -9.77 10.28
CA LEU A 37 0.35 -11.15 10.51
C LEU A 37 -0.68 -11.21 11.63
N ILE A 38 -0.40 -10.54 12.75
CA ILE A 38 -1.29 -10.50 13.92
C ILE A 38 -2.58 -9.77 13.55
N SER A 39 -2.45 -8.60 12.91
CA SER A 39 -3.59 -7.77 12.50
C SER A 39 -4.49 -8.52 11.50
N SER A 40 -3.89 -9.18 10.49
CA SER A 40 -4.61 -10.03 9.54
C SER A 40 -5.34 -11.18 10.24
N GLY A 41 -4.70 -11.83 11.21
CA GLY A 41 -5.32 -12.91 11.98
C GLY A 41 -6.57 -12.46 12.75
N PHE A 42 -6.51 -11.30 13.40
CA PHE A 42 -7.67 -10.75 14.12
C PHE A 42 -8.80 -10.30 13.18
N ILE A 43 -8.48 -9.76 12.00
CA ILE A 43 -9.49 -9.41 10.99
C ILE A 43 -10.22 -10.68 10.52
N LEU A 44 -9.48 -11.74 10.17
CA LEU A 44 -10.09 -13.01 9.74
C LEU A 44 -10.92 -13.66 10.85
N PHE A 45 -10.44 -13.59 12.09
CA PHE A 45 -11.21 -14.04 13.25
C PHE A 45 -12.51 -13.25 13.40
N SER A 46 -12.48 -11.93 13.17
CA SER A 46 -13.67 -11.07 13.21
C SER A 46 -14.67 -11.41 12.13
N TYR A 47 -14.22 -11.65 10.89
CA TYR A 47 -15.10 -12.13 9.82
C TYR A 47 -15.73 -13.49 10.15
N GLY A 48 -14.94 -14.43 10.69
CA GLY A 48 -15.44 -15.73 11.12
C GLY A 48 -16.50 -15.60 12.23
N TYR A 49 -16.25 -14.74 13.22
CA TYR A 49 -17.24 -14.44 14.26
C TYR A 49 -18.52 -13.87 13.66
N TYR A 50 -18.41 -12.86 12.79
CA TYR A 50 -19.55 -12.22 12.15
C TYR A 50 -20.43 -13.24 11.40
N ILE A 51 -19.83 -14.10 10.56
CA ILE A 51 -20.59 -15.14 9.84
C ILE A 51 -21.37 -16.04 10.80
N LEU A 52 -20.75 -16.45 11.92
CA LEU A 52 -21.36 -17.36 12.88
C LEU A 52 -22.48 -16.69 13.69
N THR A 53 -22.42 -15.38 13.91
CA THR A 53 -23.37 -14.67 14.78
C THR A 53 -24.47 -13.92 14.04
N THR A 54 -24.28 -13.65 12.75
CA THR A 54 -25.14 -12.71 12.00
C THR A 54 -25.97 -13.41 10.91
N SER A 55 -26.14 -14.74 10.99
CA SER A 55 -26.87 -15.55 9.99
C SER A 55 -28.39 -15.27 9.86
N SER A 56 -28.90 -14.15 10.38
CA SER A 56 -30.35 -13.85 10.41
C SER A 56 -30.71 -12.36 10.30
N LEU A 57 -29.81 -11.48 9.85
CA LEU A 57 -30.05 -10.02 9.82
C LEU A 57 -29.97 -9.37 8.42
N PHE A 58 -29.97 -10.17 7.35
CA PHE A 58 -30.05 -9.64 5.98
C PHE A 58 -31.51 -9.41 5.57
N GLU A 59 -32.14 -8.44 6.22
CA GLU A 59 -33.32 -7.76 5.69
C GLU A 59 -33.00 -6.27 5.77
N ASP A 60 -32.37 -5.73 4.72
CA ASP A 60 -32.79 -4.46 4.14
C ASP A 60 -32.04 -4.19 2.83
N SER A 61 -32.80 -3.67 1.86
CA SER A 61 -32.41 -3.43 0.49
C SER A 61 -31.27 -2.41 0.38
N LEU A 62 -30.06 -2.91 0.12
CA LEU A 62 -28.94 -2.08 -0.30
C LEU A 62 -29.19 -1.52 -1.71
N THR A 63 -29.18 -0.19 -1.83
CA THR A 63 -29.29 0.53 -3.10
C THR A 63 -28.11 0.20 -4.00
N TYR A 64 -28.39 -0.29 -5.22
CA TYR A 64 -27.41 -0.74 -6.22
C TYR A 64 -26.27 0.24 -6.51
N ASP A 65 -26.49 1.55 -6.37
CA ASP A 65 -25.48 2.57 -6.68
C ASP A 65 -24.33 2.63 -5.65
N ILE A 66 -24.62 2.39 -4.36
CA ILE A 66 -23.61 2.33 -3.28
C ILE A 66 -22.68 1.12 -3.52
N VAL A 67 -23.26 0.00 -3.97
CA VAL A 67 -22.55 -1.25 -4.23
C VAL A 67 -21.50 -1.11 -5.34
N TYR A 68 -21.82 -0.38 -6.42
CA TYR A 68 -20.88 -0.20 -7.53
C TYR A 68 -19.69 0.66 -7.11
N SER A 69 -19.95 1.70 -6.32
CA SER A 69 -18.91 2.60 -5.83
C SER A 69 -17.87 1.89 -4.96
N ASP A 70 -18.36 1.12 -4.00
CA ASP A 70 -17.54 0.38 -3.06
C ASP A 70 -16.69 -0.68 -3.76
N ILE A 71 -17.27 -1.44 -4.71
CA ILE A 71 -16.55 -2.46 -5.48
C ILE A 71 -15.46 -1.83 -6.35
N LEU A 72 -15.76 -0.75 -7.08
CA LEU A 72 -14.79 -0.09 -7.96
C LEU A 72 -13.62 0.44 -7.13
N SER A 73 -13.91 1.09 -6.00
CA SER A 73 -12.86 1.60 -5.14
C SER A 73 -12.01 0.46 -4.56
N ASN A 74 -12.64 -0.61 -4.09
CA ASN A 74 -11.96 -1.79 -3.58
C ASN A 74 -11.04 -2.47 -4.60
N LEU A 75 -11.44 -2.49 -5.87
CA LEU A 75 -10.60 -3.01 -6.95
C LEU A 75 -9.37 -2.14 -7.20
N ILE A 76 -9.55 -0.82 -7.23
CA ILE A 76 -8.43 0.13 -7.36
C ILE A 76 -7.44 -0.02 -6.19
N ASN A 77 -7.97 -0.25 -4.99
CA ASN A 77 -7.19 -0.45 -3.77
C ASN A 77 -6.33 -1.71 -3.84
N ILE A 78 -6.88 -2.86 -4.27
CA ILE A 78 -6.10 -4.08 -4.48
C ILE A 78 -4.98 -3.80 -5.48
N ILE A 79 -5.27 -3.14 -6.60
CA ILE A 79 -4.24 -2.88 -7.61
C ILE A 79 -3.14 -1.99 -7.03
N ALA A 80 -3.48 -0.97 -6.23
CA ALA A 80 -2.51 -0.13 -5.55
C ALA A 80 -1.65 -0.92 -4.54
N ILE A 81 -2.27 -1.76 -3.71
CA ILE A 81 -1.57 -2.64 -2.76
C ILE A 81 -0.66 -3.61 -3.51
N CYS A 82 -1.13 -4.22 -4.59
CA CYS A 82 -0.34 -5.13 -5.42
C CYS A 82 0.84 -4.42 -6.07
N ARG A 83 0.63 -3.22 -6.60
CA ARG A 83 1.69 -2.40 -7.19
C ARG A 83 2.74 -2.01 -6.15
N PHE A 84 2.31 -1.60 -4.96
CA PHE A 84 3.20 -1.17 -3.90
C PHE A 84 3.97 -2.34 -3.26
N LEU A 85 3.29 -3.43 -2.90
CA LEU A 85 3.91 -4.55 -2.18
C LEU A 85 4.75 -5.47 -3.08
N PHE A 86 4.48 -5.50 -4.38
CA PHE A 86 5.17 -6.39 -5.33
C PHE A 86 5.92 -5.63 -6.44
N ASN A 87 6.00 -4.30 -6.37
CA ASN A 87 6.65 -3.45 -7.37
C ASN A 87 6.17 -3.72 -8.82
N LEU A 88 4.88 -3.98 -9.01
CA LEU A 88 4.32 -4.27 -10.33
C LEU A 88 4.28 -3.00 -11.19
N LYS A 89 5.02 -3.00 -12.29
CA LYS A 89 5.05 -1.92 -13.29
C LYS A 89 4.54 -2.47 -14.62
N PHE A 90 3.75 -1.68 -15.37
CA PHE A 90 3.42 -2.04 -16.74
C PHE A 90 4.60 -1.73 -17.65
N ASN A 91 4.96 -2.68 -18.51
CA ASN A 91 6.10 -2.52 -19.42
C ASN A 91 5.87 -1.51 -20.54
N ASN A 92 4.63 -1.04 -20.73
CA ASN A 92 4.26 -0.14 -21.82
C ASN A 92 3.69 1.18 -21.28
N SER A 93 4.08 2.30 -21.90
CA SER A 93 3.57 3.64 -21.59
C SER A 93 2.05 3.75 -21.66
N PHE A 94 1.41 3.05 -22.61
CA PHE A 94 -0.04 3.02 -22.75
C PHE A 94 -0.73 2.39 -21.53
N GLY A 95 -0.16 1.31 -21.00
CA GLY A 95 -0.70 0.63 -19.81
C GLY A 95 -0.57 1.51 -18.56
N GLU A 96 0.61 2.13 -18.37
CA GLU A 96 0.83 3.10 -17.29
C GLU A 96 -0.12 4.31 -17.41
N GLY A 97 -0.34 4.81 -18.64
CA GLY A 97 -1.23 5.95 -18.89
C GLY A 97 -2.70 5.63 -18.61
N LEU A 98 -3.20 4.48 -19.06
CA LEU A 98 -4.55 4.02 -18.73
C LEU A 98 -4.72 3.86 -17.22
N PHE A 99 -3.73 3.27 -16.56
CA PHE A 99 -3.75 3.09 -15.12
C PHE A 99 -3.82 4.43 -14.37
N PHE A 100 -3.02 5.43 -14.79
CA PHE A 100 -3.06 6.79 -14.24
C PHE A 100 -4.45 7.43 -14.38
N ILE A 101 -5.08 7.30 -15.54
CA ILE A 101 -6.42 7.81 -15.79
C ILE A 101 -7.44 7.13 -14.85
N PHE A 102 -7.39 5.81 -14.74
CA PHE A 102 -8.27 5.07 -13.83
C PHE A 102 -8.07 5.45 -12.37
N GLN A 103 -6.82 5.60 -11.91
CA GLN A 103 -6.51 6.05 -10.56
C GLN A 103 -7.05 7.46 -10.31
N THR A 104 -6.87 8.38 -11.25
CA THR A 104 -7.36 9.76 -11.15
C THR A 104 -8.88 9.79 -11.05
N ILE A 105 -9.57 9.10 -11.97
CA ILE A 105 -11.05 9.02 -11.98
C ILE A 105 -11.56 8.38 -10.69
N GLY A 106 -10.99 7.25 -10.28
CA GLY A 106 -11.36 6.58 -9.04
C GLY A 106 -11.15 7.46 -7.82
N SER A 107 -10.04 8.20 -7.76
CA SER A 107 -9.74 9.11 -6.66
C SER A 107 -10.77 10.24 -6.53
N PHE A 108 -11.19 10.83 -7.66
CA PHE A 108 -12.25 11.83 -7.67
C PHE A 108 -13.60 11.25 -7.26
N TYR A 109 -13.92 10.04 -7.74
CA TYR A 109 -15.17 9.39 -7.44
C TYR A 109 -15.27 9.02 -5.95
N ILE A 110 -14.23 8.43 -5.38
CA ILE A 110 -14.11 8.16 -3.92
C ILE A 110 -14.30 9.45 -3.12
N PHE A 111 -13.69 10.55 -3.55
CA PHE A 111 -13.80 11.82 -2.84
C PHE A 111 -15.22 12.40 -2.89
N LEU A 112 -15.85 12.37 -4.07
CA LEU A 112 -17.19 12.93 -4.28
C LEU A 112 -18.29 12.11 -3.61
N ASP A 113 -18.18 10.78 -3.62
CA ASP A 113 -19.15 9.88 -2.99
C ASP A 113 -19.21 10.09 -1.46
N ASN A 114 -18.06 10.45 -0.86
CA ASN A 114 -17.97 10.77 0.57
C ASN A 114 -18.54 12.15 0.94
N ASP A 115 -18.76 13.04 -0.02
CA ASP A 115 -19.31 14.39 0.22
C ASP A 115 -20.84 14.44 0.00
N TYR A 116 -21.48 13.38 -0.53
CA TYR A 116 -22.85 13.49 -1.05
C TYR A 116 -24.00 13.06 -0.13
N ASP A 117 -23.75 12.39 1.02
CA ASP A 117 -24.86 11.72 1.72
C ASP A 117 -25.16 12.17 3.16
N ASN A 118 -24.50 13.19 3.70
CA ASN A 118 -24.96 13.81 4.95
C ASN A 118 -24.71 15.31 4.88
N GLY A 119 -25.77 16.11 5.04
CA GLY A 119 -25.73 17.59 5.08
C GLY A 119 -24.93 18.19 6.25
N ASP A 120 -24.00 17.43 6.83
CA ASP A 120 -23.07 17.83 7.87
C ASP A 120 -21.69 18.03 7.22
N ASP A 121 -21.48 19.25 6.74
CA ASP A 121 -20.28 19.79 6.10
C ASP A 121 -19.12 19.95 7.12
N GLU A 122 -18.84 18.93 7.93
CA GLU A 122 -17.88 18.98 9.05
C GLU A 122 -16.43 18.74 8.63
N THR A 123 -16.16 18.35 7.38
CA THR A 123 -14.79 18.22 6.90
C THR A 123 -14.20 19.61 6.61
N SER A 124 -13.18 19.99 7.39
CA SER A 124 -12.54 21.29 7.24
C SER A 124 -12.12 21.54 5.79
N ILE A 125 -12.40 22.75 5.27
CA ILE A 125 -12.03 23.19 3.91
C ILE A 125 -10.53 22.92 3.65
N PHE A 126 -9.68 23.10 4.67
CA PHE A 126 -8.27 22.80 4.60
C PHE A 126 -8.00 21.35 4.20
N LEU A 127 -8.69 20.38 4.82
CA LEU A 127 -8.54 18.98 4.49
C LEU A 127 -9.03 18.68 3.07
N LYS A 128 -10.17 19.24 2.65
CA LYS A 128 -10.64 19.12 1.26
C LYS A 128 -9.59 19.62 0.26
N VAL A 129 -8.97 20.78 0.52
CA VAL A 129 -7.89 21.32 -0.32
C VAL A 129 -6.66 20.40 -0.34
N CYS A 130 -6.21 19.90 0.81
CA CYS A 130 -5.09 18.96 0.86
C CYS A 130 -5.34 17.71 0.01
N VAL A 131 -6.57 17.21 0.03
CA VAL A 131 -6.97 16.02 -0.73
C VAL A 131 -6.99 16.30 -2.23
N TYR A 132 -7.56 17.43 -2.65
CA TYR A 132 -7.47 17.86 -4.05
C TYR A 132 -6.02 18.03 -4.52
N CYS A 133 -5.16 18.60 -3.67
CA CYS A 133 -3.74 18.69 -3.96
C CYS A 133 -3.12 17.31 -4.16
N GLN A 134 -3.43 16.32 -3.34
CA GLN A 134 -2.92 14.95 -3.49
C GLN A 134 -3.37 14.28 -4.80
N ILE A 135 -4.56 14.59 -5.32
CA ILE A 135 -5.05 14.07 -6.60
C ILE A 135 -4.39 14.79 -7.79
N ILE A 136 -4.14 16.10 -7.68
CA ILE A 136 -3.60 16.92 -8.78
C ILE A 136 -2.07 16.81 -8.89
N LEU A 137 -1.35 16.71 -7.76
CA LEU A 137 0.11 16.74 -7.70
C LEU A 137 0.78 15.70 -8.61
N PRO A 138 0.30 14.44 -8.71
CA PRO A 138 0.86 13.46 -9.65
C PRO A 138 0.88 13.93 -11.10
N SER A 139 -0.13 14.68 -11.54
CA SER A 139 -0.17 15.25 -12.90
C SER A 139 0.91 16.32 -13.09
N ILE A 140 1.14 17.15 -12.07
CA ILE A 140 2.20 18.17 -12.08
C ILE A 140 3.58 17.49 -12.13
N ILE A 141 3.76 16.40 -11.39
CA ILE A 141 5.01 15.63 -11.38
C ILE A 141 5.31 15.07 -12.78
N ILE A 142 4.31 14.51 -13.47
CA ILE A 142 4.48 14.03 -14.86
C ILE A 142 4.94 15.16 -15.79
N LEU A 143 4.33 16.34 -15.67
CA LEU A 143 4.71 17.50 -16.49
C LEU A 143 6.14 17.95 -16.21
N ILE A 144 6.52 18.07 -14.93
CA ILE A 144 7.87 18.45 -14.53
C ILE A 144 8.89 17.41 -15.01
N SER A 145 8.63 16.13 -14.78
CA SER A 145 9.56 15.07 -15.16
C SER A 145 9.79 14.98 -16.66
N TYR A 146 8.72 15.17 -17.45
CA TYR A 146 8.81 15.11 -18.90
C TYR A 146 9.48 16.36 -19.51
N TYR A 147 9.11 17.56 -19.05
CA TYR A 147 9.59 18.81 -19.66
C TYR A 147 10.90 19.35 -19.07
N ILE A 148 11.19 19.07 -17.80
CA ILE A 148 12.35 19.64 -17.09
C ILE A 148 13.47 18.61 -16.95
N ASN A 149 13.12 17.36 -16.63
CA ASN A 149 14.11 16.32 -16.34
C ASN A 149 14.42 15.41 -17.54
N ASP A 150 13.84 15.70 -18.71
CA ASP A 150 14.00 14.94 -19.96
C ASP A 150 13.75 13.42 -19.81
N PHE A 151 12.87 13.02 -18.88
CA PHE A 151 12.48 11.63 -18.72
C PHE A 151 11.60 11.15 -19.88
N THR A 152 11.66 9.86 -20.17
CA THR A 152 10.72 9.28 -21.14
C THR A 152 9.28 9.42 -20.63
N ILE A 153 8.32 9.42 -21.56
CA ILE A 153 6.88 9.47 -21.21
C ILE A 153 6.53 8.34 -20.24
N GLN A 154 7.09 7.14 -20.45
CA GLN A 154 6.84 6.00 -19.58
C GLN A 154 7.37 6.22 -18.16
N GLU A 155 8.60 6.70 -18.00
CA GLU A 155 9.19 6.99 -16.69
C GLU A 155 8.40 8.09 -15.97
N SER A 156 8.02 9.13 -16.70
CA SER A 156 7.21 10.24 -16.17
C SER A 156 5.87 9.76 -15.63
N ILE A 157 5.12 8.98 -16.43
CA ILE A 157 3.83 8.43 -15.99
C ILE A 157 4.00 7.44 -14.83
N THR A 158 5.07 6.63 -14.85
CA THR A 158 5.37 5.69 -13.75
C THR A 158 5.60 6.45 -12.45
N LEU A 159 6.33 7.57 -12.49
CA LEU A 159 6.52 8.45 -11.33
C LEU A 159 5.19 9.06 -10.86
N GLY A 160 4.35 9.54 -11.77
CA GLY A 160 3.02 10.02 -11.43
C GLY A 160 2.17 8.96 -10.72
N ASN A 161 2.09 7.75 -11.29
CA ASN A 161 1.37 6.62 -10.69
C ASN A 161 1.90 6.23 -9.30
N ASN A 162 3.22 6.30 -9.09
CA ASN A 162 3.81 6.01 -7.80
C ASN A 162 3.48 7.09 -6.74
N ASN A 163 3.35 8.35 -7.16
CA ASN A 163 2.91 9.44 -6.28
C ASN A 163 1.41 9.42 -5.95
N PHE A 164 0.60 8.64 -6.70
CA PHE A 164 -0.78 8.33 -6.33
C PHE A 164 -0.90 7.26 -5.24
N ILE A 165 0.14 6.44 -5.03
CA ILE A 165 0.11 5.35 -4.04
C ILE A 165 -0.20 5.86 -2.62
N PRO A 166 0.40 6.92 -2.07
CA PRO A 166 0.06 7.36 -0.72
C PRO A 166 -1.37 7.88 -0.60
N PHE A 167 -1.89 8.58 -1.62
CA PHE A 167 -3.31 8.95 -1.66
C PHE A 167 -4.18 7.70 -1.61
N LEU A 168 -3.92 6.74 -2.50
CA LEU A 168 -4.67 5.50 -2.56
C LEU A 168 -4.51 4.72 -1.26
N LEU A 169 -3.33 4.57 -0.66
CA LEU A 169 -3.16 3.91 0.64
C LEU A 169 -3.88 4.64 1.77
N SER A 170 -3.96 5.98 1.77
CA SER A 170 -4.70 6.70 2.82
C SER A 170 -6.22 6.54 2.69
N TYR A 171 -6.75 6.55 1.46
CA TYR A 171 -8.18 6.48 1.18
C TYR A 171 -8.71 5.04 1.00
N SER A 172 -7.92 4.15 0.41
CA SER A 172 -8.25 2.74 0.18
C SER A 172 -8.61 2.01 1.46
N ILE A 173 -7.90 2.34 2.53
CA ILE A 173 -8.05 1.66 3.80
C ILE A 173 -9.26 2.25 4.55
N LYS A 174 -9.86 3.36 4.08
CA LYS A 174 -11.21 3.77 4.48
C LYS A 174 -12.25 2.72 4.05
N LEU A 175 -12.01 1.91 3.02
CA LEU A 175 -12.97 0.90 2.52
C LEU A 175 -12.79 -0.50 3.09
N MET A 176 -11.62 -0.84 3.66
CA MET A 176 -11.53 -2.00 4.57
C MET A 176 -12.32 -1.78 5.87
N ASN A 177 -12.89 -0.60 6.05
CA ASN A 177 -13.80 -0.30 7.15
C ASN A 177 -15.21 -0.77 6.76
N ASN A 178 -15.38 -2.06 6.53
CA ASN A 178 -16.70 -2.65 6.44
C ASN A 178 -17.41 -2.20 7.73
N GLN A 179 -18.54 -1.53 7.61
CA GLN A 179 -19.38 -1.25 8.76
C GLN A 179 -20.03 -2.57 9.16
N LEU A 180 -19.23 -3.47 9.77
CA LEU A 180 -19.71 -4.73 10.29
C LEU A 180 -20.42 -4.43 11.60
N TRP A 181 -21.71 -4.70 11.60
CA TRP A 181 -22.57 -4.58 12.76
C TRP A 181 -22.32 -5.81 13.64
N PHE A 182 -21.31 -5.73 14.50
CA PHE A 182 -21.03 -6.83 15.42
C PHE A 182 -22.02 -6.82 16.58
N ASN A 183 -22.50 -8.01 16.95
CA ASN A 183 -23.31 -8.18 18.17
C ASN A 183 -22.50 -8.02 19.48
N SER A 184 -21.20 -7.72 19.39
CA SER A 184 -20.28 -7.59 20.52
C SER A 184 -19.34 -6.40 20.32
N THR A 185 -19.34 -5.48 21.27
CA THR A 185 -18.46 -4.29 21.30
C THR A 185 -16.98 -4.65 21.36
N ILE A 186 -16.65 -5.79 21.98
CA ILE A 186 -15.27 -6.28 22.05
C ILE A 186 -14.82 -6.71 20.65
N GLN A 187 -15.69 -7.38 19.89
CA GLN A 187 -15.34 -7.83 18.55
C GLN A 187 -15.18 -6.66 17.58
N GLU A 188 -16.09 -5.69 17.66
CA GLU A 188 -16.00 -4.44 16.93
C GLU A 188 -14.68 -3.72 17.20
N PHE A 189 -14.32 -3.57 18.49
CA PHE A 189 -13.06 -2.94 18.89
C PHE A 189 -11.82 -3.68 18.35
N ILE A 190 -11.80 -5.03 18.46
CA ILE A 190 -10.71 -5.85 17.92
C ILE A 190 -10.57 -5.66 16.41
N TYR A 191 -11.69 -5.68 15.69
CA TYR A 191 -11.73 -5.47 14.25
C TYR A 191 -11.21 -4.08 13.87
N SER A 192 -11.73 -3.02 14.49
CA SER A 192 -11.35 -1.63 14.21
C SER A 192 -9.87 -1.37 14.49
N ILE A 193 -9.33 -1.86 15.62
CA ILE A 193 -7.90 -1.72 15.93
C ILE A 193 -7.04 -2.51 14.95
N SER A 194 -7.47 -3.71 14.56
CA SER A 194 -6.70 -4.55 13.64
C SER A 194 -6.64 -3.95 12.24
N ILE A 195 -7.73 -3.36 11.77
CA ILE A 195 -7.74 -2.56 10.54
C ILE A 195 -6.85 -1.35 10.68
N LEU A 196 -7.00 -0.57 11.76
CA LEU A 196 -6.19 0.61 12.02
C LEU A 196 -4.68 0.27 11.97
N SER A 197 -4.33 -0.84 12.61
CA SER A 197 -2.98 -1.38 12.64
C SER A 197 -2.46 -1.72 11.24
N LEU A 198 -3.26 -2.41 10.42
CA LEU A 198 -2.91 -2.73 9.04
C LEU A 198 -2.73 -1.45 8.18
N LYS A 199 -3.51 -0.38 8.43
CA LYS A 199 -3.32 0.90 7.73
C LYS A 199 -1.97 1.51 8.04
N PHE A 200 -1.64 1.60 9.33
CA PHE A 200 -0.38 2.18 9.76
C PHE A 200 0.81 1.36 9.28
N TYR A 201 0.73 0.03 9.25
CA TYR A 201 1.75 -0.82 8.62
C TYR A 201 2.04 -0.39 7.17
N LEU A 202 1.00 -0.26 6.34
CA LEU A 202 1.16 0.12 4.94
C LEU A 202 1.74 1.54 4.77
N ILE A 203 1.29 2.48 5.60
CA ILE A 203 1.81 3.86 5.62
C ILE A 203 3.30 3.85 5.99
N TYR A 204 3.70 3.14 7.04
CA TYR A 204 5.09 3.09 7.46
C TYR A 204 6.00 2.37 6.44
N GLN A 205 5.50 1.30 5.80
CA GLN A 205 6.20 0.67 4.68
C GLN A 205 6.40 1.66 3.52
N PHE A 206 5.39 2.49 3.21
CA PHE A 206 5.51 3.52 2.17
C PHE A 206 6.52 4.60 2.55
N VAL A 207 6.50 5.08 3.80
CA VAL A 207 7.49 6.05 4.31
C VAL A 207 8.91 5.50 4.21
N LEU A 208 9.12 4.23 4.56
CA LEU A 208 10.42 3.57 4.43
C LEU A 208 10.88 3.46 2.98
N HIS A 209 9.95 3.11 2.06
CA HIS A 209 10.23 3.04 0.64
C HIS A 209 10.69 4.41 0.10
N GLU A 210 9.92 5.47 0.36
CA GLU A 210 10.28 6.82 -0.09
C GLU A 210 11.58 7.32 0.55
N TYR A 211 11.81 7.01 1.82
CA TYR A 211 13.05 7.34 2.51
C TYR A 211 14.26 6.71 1.81
N LEU A 212 14.19 5.43 1.42
CA LEU A 212 15.26 4.78 0.66
C LEU A 212 15.42 5.39 -0.73
N MET A 213 14.32 5.71 -1.42
CA MET A 213 14.38 6.33 -2.74
C MET A 213 15.09 7.69 -2.70
N ILE A 214 14.86 8.49 -1.66
CA ILE A 214 15.43 9.84 -1.49
C ILE A 214 16.86 9.81 -0.94
N TYR A 215 17.11 9.06 0.14
CA TYR A 215 18.39 9.12 0.86
C TYR A 215 19.44 8.11 0.35
N TYR A 216 19.01 7.08 -0.38
CA TYR A 216 19.88 6.02 -0.90
C TYR A 216 19.83 5.92 -2.43
N ASP A 217 19.59 7.05 -3.12
CA ASP A 217 19.64 7.19 -4.59
C ASP A 217 18.84 6.11 -5.35
N GLY A 218 17.60 5.90 -4.97
CA GLY A 218 16.71 4.96 -5.67
C GLY A 218 16.93 3.48 -5.33
N LEU A 219 17.46 3.17 -4.15
CA LEU A 219 17.63 1.79 -3.70
C LEU A 219 16.27 1.11 -3.45
N GLU A 220 15.84 0.26 -4.37
CA GLU A 220 14.70 -0.65 -4.16
C GLU A 220 15.13 -1.80 -3.23
N CYS A 221 14.51 -1.90 -2.05
CA CYS A 221 14.78 -2.97 -1.10
C CYS A 221 13.47 -3.62 -0.62
N PHE A 222 13.43 -4.95 -0.61
CA PHE A 222 12.31 -5.71 -0.05
C PHE A 222 12.42 -5.91 1.46
N GLU A 223 13.56 -5.55 2.06
CA GLU A 223 13.81 -5.81 3.47
C GLU A 223 14.73 -4.77 4.13
N TYR A 224 14.20 -4.14 5.17
CA TYR A 224 14.89 -3.06 5.88
C TYR A 224 15.81 -3.53 7.01
N SER A 225 15.83 -4.84 7.33
CA SER A 225 16.70 -5.39 8.38
C SER A 225 18.20 -5.19 8.12
N LEU A 226 18.56 -5.01 6.84
CA LEU A 226 19.92 -4.69 6.39
C LEU A 226 20.45 -3.35 6.94
N PHE A 227 19.55 -2.45 7.37
CA PHE A 227 19.89 -1.15 7.93
C PHE A 227 19.91 -1.15 9.46
N TYR A 228 19.66 -2.30 10.10
CA TYR A 228 19.62 -2.36 11.56
C TYR A 228 21.03 -2.19 12.14
N PRO A 229 21.16 -1.50 13.29
CA PRO A 229 22.44 -1.36 13.96
C PRO A 229 22.93 -2.75 14.40
N THR A 230 24.01 -3.23 13.78
CA THR A 230 24.77 -4.39 14.25
C THR A 230 25.85 -3.95 15.23
N ASN A 231 26.29 -4.85 16.10
CA ASN A 231 27.37 -4.57 17.06
C ASN A 231 28.72 -4.26 16.36
N GLU A 232 28.82 -4.52 15.06
CA GLU A 232 29.98 -4.19 14.23
C GLU A 232 29.69 -2.89 13.47
N SER A 233 30.28 -1.80 13.93
CA SER A 233 30.08 -0.42 13.44
C SER A 233 30.58 -0.14 12.01
N ASN A 234 30.86 -1.17 11.22
CA ASN A 234 31.41 -1.05 9.87
C ASN A 234 30.36 -1.45 8.85
N SER A 235 30.29 -0.69 7.76
CA SER A 235 29.48 -0.95 6.59
C SER A 235 29.41 -2.43 6.23
N ILE A 236 28.19 -2.96 6.09
CA ILE A 236 27.97 -4.36 5.74
C ILE A 236 28.36 -4.54 4.27
N ILE A 237 29.40 -5.33 4.01
CA ILE A 237 29.77 -5.77 2.67
C ILE A 237 29.00 -7.05 2.41
N ILE A 238 27.95 -6.98 1.58
CA ILE A 238 27.15 -8.15 1.21
C ILE A 238 28.06 -9.17 0.50
N LYS A 239 28.41 -10.26 1.19
CA LYS A 239 29.16 -11.40 0.62
C LYS A 239 28.21 -12.56 0.31
N ASN A 240 28.60 -13.41 -0.65
CA ASN A 240 27.76 -14.49 -1.19
C ASN A 240 27.19 -15.50 -0.17
N ASP A 241 27.72 -15.59 1.05
CA ASP A 241 27.18 -16.47 2.10
C ASP A 241 26.00 -15.83 2.89
N GLU A 242 25.85 -14.50 2.86
CA GLU A 242 24.68 -13.79 3.42
C GLU A 242 23.42 -13.93 2.53
N ILE A 243 23.58 -14.46 1.32
CA ILE A 243 22.49 -14.73 0.35
C ILE A 243 21.44 -15.69 0.92
N LEU A 244 21.81 -16.61 1.82
CA LEU A 244 20.87 -17.56 2.42
C LEU A 244 20.00 -16.92 3.52
N SER A 245 20.58 -16.01 4.31
CA SER A 245 19.86 -15.26 5.35
C SER A 245 18.87 -14.27 4.73
N THR A 246 19.35 -13.47 3.77
CA THR A 246 18.51 -12.59 2.94
C THR A 246 17.42 -13.36 2.21
N ARG A 247 17.66 -14.58 1.70
CA ARG A 247 16.57 -15.39 1.10
C ARG A 247 15.47 -15.77 2.10
N LYS A 248 15.80 -16.18 3.32
CA LYS A 248 14.79 -16.51 4.35
C LYS A 248 14.00 -15.28 4.74
N GLN A 249 14.68 -14.16 4.86
CA GLN A 249 14.05 -12.93 5.30
C GLN A 249 13.24 -12.24 4.19
N VAL A 250 13.69 -12.26 2.92
CA VAL A 250 12.89 -11.88 1.74
C VAL A 250 11.64 -12.75 1.63
N ARG A 251 11.73 -14.06 1.90
CA ARG A 251 10.54 -14.93 1.98
C ARG A 251 9.59 -14.50 3.09
N PHE A 252 10.11 -14.06 4.24
CA PHE A 252 9.28 -13.57 5.34
C PHE A 252 8.59 -12.24 5.00
N ALA A 253 9.29 -11.31 4.35
CA ALA A 253 8.69 -10.08 3.82
C ALA A 253 7.59 -10.40 2.80
N MET A 254 7.84 -11.33 1.88
CA MET A 254 6.80 -11.80 0.94
C MET A 254 5.58 -12.39 1.66
N ILE A 255 5.77 -13.19 2.72
CA ILE A 255 4.67 -13.75 3.50
C ILE A 255 3.81 -12.63 4.10
N LYS A 256 4.42 -11.59 4.69
CA LYS A 256 3.67 -10.43 5.20
C LYS A 256 2.87 -9.76 4.10
N ASN A 257 3.48 -9.53 2.93
CA ASN A 257 2.81 -8.89 1.81
C ASN A 257 1.62 -9.73 1.30
N TRP A 258 1.79 -11.05 1.21
CA TRP A 258 0.70 -11.98 0.88
C TRP A 258 -0.40 -11.98 1.94
N CYS A 259 -0.07 -11.85 3.23
CA CYS A 259 -1.07 -11.74 4.28
C CYS A 259 -1.92 -10.47 4.13
N VAL A 260 -1.29 -9.30 3.93
CA VAL A 260 -2.01 -8.04 3.69
C VAL A 260 -2.92 -8.16 2.46
N LEU A 261 -2.38 -8.69 1.35
CA LEU A 261 -3.15 -8.90 0.13
C LEU A 261 -4.34 -9.85 0.37
N SER A 262 -4.12 -10.98 1.03
CA SER A 262 -5.16 -11.97 1.27
C SER A 262 -6.31 -11.41 2.10
N VAL A 263 -6.02 -10.64 3.14
CA VAL A 263 -7.06 -10.00 3.96
C VAL A 263 -7.79 -8.91 3.19
N SER A 264 -7.07 -8.15 2.35
CA SER A 264 -7.70 -7.15 1.47
C SER A 264 -8.68 -7.81 0.51
N VAL A 265 -8.28 -8.90 -0.14
CA VAL A 265 -9.15 -9.68 -1.04
C VAL A 265 -10.34 -10.27 -0.30
N ILE A 266 -10.12 -10.86 0.89
CA ILE A 266 -11.20 -11.44 1.70
C ILE A 266 -12.20 -10.38 2.14
N SER A 267 -11.73 -9.18 2.52
CA SER A 267 -12.60 -8.07 2.92
C SER A 267 -13.56 -7.69 1.79
N ILE A 268 -13.05 -7.66 0.56
CA ILE A 268 -13.83 -7.33 -0.65
C ILE A 268 -14.81 -8.44 -1.01
N ILE A 269 -14.39 -9.71 -0.87
CA ILE A 269 -15.31 -10.85 -1.01
C ILE A 269 -16.42 -10.75 0.03
N PHE A 270 -16.09 -10.30 1.25
CA PHE A 270 -17.06 -10.12 2.32
C PHE A 270 -18.02 -8.97 2.04
N ASP A 271 -17.56 -7.86 1.48
CA ASP A 271 -18.41 -6.76 1.01
C ASP A 271 -19.39 -7.27 -0.05
N ILE A 272 -18.87 -7.93 -1.10
CA ILE A 272 -19.69 -8.53 -2.15
C ILE A 272 -20.70 -9.53 -1.57
N TYR A 273 -20.28 -10.35 -0.60
CA TYR A 273 -21.16 -11.31 0.06
C TYR A 273 -22.30 -10.61 0.83
N ILE A 274 -21.98 -9.57 1.60
CA ILE A 274 -22.97 -8.75 2.32
C ILE A 274 -23.96 -8.08 1.35
N TYR A 275 -23.53 -7.70 0.15
CA TYR A 275 -24.44 -7.10 -0.85
C TYR A 275 -25.34 -8.11 -1.56
N ILE A 276 -24.94 -9.38 -1.63
CA ILE A 276 -25.67 -10.43 -2.37
C ILE A 276 -26.68 -11.17 -1.49
N VAL A 277 -26.33 -11.41 -0.23
CA VAL A 277 -27.13 -12.16 0.74
C VAL A 277 -28.08 -11.23 1.49
#